data_AF-A0AAN1QM89-F1
#
_entry.id   AF-A0AAN1QM89-F1
#
_cell.length_a   1.000
_cell.length_b   1.000
_cell.length_c   1.000
_cell.angle_alpha   90.00
_cell.angle_beta   90.00
_cell.angle_gamma   90.00
#
_symmetry.space_group_name_H-M   'P 1'
#
loop_
_entity.id
_entity.type
_entity.pdbx_description
1 polymer ?
#
loop_
_entity_poly.entity_id
_entity_poly.type
_entity_poly.pdbx_seq_one_letter_code
_entity_poly.pdbx_strand_id
1 'polypeptide(L)' 'MPKDTHELRFELHHQLVALYRDFFDRLADAELRDGDAARLAQRVLLSRQEALKHLVDPEELPAYAQLYPDDLEEET' A
#
# COMPACT_ATOMS: atom_id res chain seq x y z
N MET A 1 -26.68 -1.31 15.98
CA MET A 1 -25.78 -0.26 15.46
C MET A 1 -24.99 -0.86 14.32
N PRO A 2 -24.84 -0.18 13.17
CA PRO A 2 -23.94 -0.68 12.13
C PRO A 2 -22.55 -0.81 12.73
N LYS A 3 -21.88 -1.95 12.48
CA LYS A 3 -20.50 -2.15 12.89
C LYS A 3 -19.65 -1.16 12.11
N ASP A 4 -18.83 -0.42 12.83
CA ASP A 4 -17.80 0.42 12.24
C ASP A 4 -16.90 -0.46 11.37
N THR A 5 -16.66 -0.05 10.12
CA THR A 5 -15.89 -0.83 9.16
C THR A 5 -14.39 -0.51 9.20
N HIS A 6 -13.94 0.38 10.09
CA HIS A 6 -12.54 0.80 10.15
C HIS A 6 -11.58 -0.38 10.30
N GLU A 7 -11.88 -1.38 11.14
CA GLU A 7 -10.97 -2.52 11.37
C GLU A 7 -10.68 -3.28 10.08
N LEU A 8 -11.74 -3.54 9.30
CA LEU A 8 -11.62 -4.24 8.01
C LEU A 8 -10.93 -3.37 6.96
N ARG A 9 -11.18 -2.05 6.94
CA ARG A 9 -10.50 -1.15 6.00
C ARG A 9 -9.01 -1.05 6.31
N PHE A 10 -8.65 -0.95 7.59
CA PHE A 10 -7.26 -0.87 8.03
C PHE A 10 -6.52 -2.17 7.75
N GLU A 11 -7.13 -3.32 8.06
CA GLU A 11 -6.58 -4.64 7.71
C GLU A 11 -6.34 -4.74 6.19
N LEU A 12 -7.31 -4.35 5.37
CA LEU A 12 -7.17 -4.37 3.92
C LEU A 12 -6.06 -3.41 3.44
N HIS A 13 -5.99 -2.20 3.99
CA HIS A 13 -4.94 -1.24 3.65
C HIS A 13 -3.56 -1.83 3.93
N HIS A 14 -3.35 -2.41 5.12
CA HIS A 14 -2.09 -3.06 5.51
C HIS A 14 -1.73 -4.22 4.58
N GLN A 15 -2.68 -5.11 4.30
CA GLN A 15 -2.46 -6.24 3.38
C GLN A 15 -2.09 -5.77 1.96
N LEU A 16 -2.69 -4.68 1.48
CA LEU A 16 -2.34 -4.11 0.19
C LEU A 16 -0.95 -3.48 0.21
N VAL A 17 -0.57 -2.76 1.27
CA VAL A 17 0.79 -2.21 1.42
C VAL A 17 1.83 -3.32 1.33
N ALA A 18 1.67 -4.40 2.10
CA ALA A 18 2.55 -5.56 2.06
C ALA A 18 2.61 -6.20 0.66
N LEU A 19 1.45 -6.41 0.03
CA LEU A 19 1.38 -6.96 -1.33
C LEU A 19 2.14 -6.11 -2.36
N TYR A 20 2.01 -4.78 -2.29
CA TYR A 20 2.72 -3.89 -3.19
C TYR A 20 4.23 -3.89 -2.93
N ARG A 21 4.68 -3.87 -1.67
CA ARG A 21 6.09 -3.98 -1.30
C ARG A 21 6.70 -5.27 -1.86
N ASP A 22 6.09 -6.42 -1.56
CA ASP A 22 6.51 -7.72 -2.08
C ASP A 22 6.60 -7.75 -3.62
N PHE A 23 5.64 -7.11 -4.30
CA PHE A 23 5.68 -7.04 -5.76
C PHE A 23 6.82 -6.16 -6.26
N PHE A 24 7.08 -5.01 -5.63
CA PHE A 24 8.18 -4.13 -6.01
C PHE A 24 9.55 -4.77 -5.75
N ASP A 25 9.73 -5.50 -4.65
CA ASP A 25 10.96 -6.25 -4.38
C ASP A 25 11.21 -7.30 -5.47
N ARG A 26 10.17 -8.08 -5.81
CA ARG A 26 10.25 -9.05 -6.92
C ARG A 26 10.49 -8.40 -8.27
N LEU A 27 10.00 -7.19 -8.49
CA LEU A 27 10.24 -6.43 -9.71
C LEU A 27 11.69 -5.94 -9.78
N ALA A 28 12.28 -5.54 -8.66
CA ALA A 28 13.67 -5.11 -8.57
C ALA A 28 14.65 -6.25 -8.87
N ASP A 29 14.31 -7.48 -8.46
CA ASP A 29 15.10 -8.68 -8.72
C ASP A 29 14.80 -9.35 -10.07
N ALA A 30 13.82 -8.85 -10.83
CA ALA A 30 13.43 -9.46 -12.09
C ALA A 30 14.43 -9.15 -13.21
N GLU A 31 14.81 -10.16 -13.98
CA GLU A 31 15.62 -10.01 -15.20
C GLU A 31 14.77 -9.44 -16.37
N LEU A 32 14.34 -8.18 -16.22
CA LEU A 32 13.60 -7.43 -17.22
C LEU A 32 14.51 -6.39 -17.89
N ARG A 33 14.15 -5.99 -19.11
CA ARG A 33 14.75 -4.80 -19.72
C ARG A 33 14.30 -3.56 -18.95
N ASP A 34 15.20 -2.60 -18.74
CA ASP A 34 14.94 -1.38 -17.96
C ASP A 34 13.62 -0.68 -18.34
N GLY A 35 13.35 -0.54 -19.65
CA GLY A 35 12.13 0.10 -20.13
C GLY A 35 10.85 -0.68 -19.82
N ASP A 36 10.91 -2.00 -19.73
CA ASP A 36 9.77 -2.84 -19.33
C ASP A 36 9.55 -2.79 -17.82
N ALA A 37 10.63 -2.85 -17.03
CA ALA A 37 10.58 -2.70 -15.58
C ALA A 37 9.98 -1.33 -15.19
N ALA A 38 10.44 -0.24 -15.80
CA ALA A 38 9.93 1.10 -15.54
C ALA A 38 8.42 1.25 -15.84
N ARG A 39 7.97 0.70 -16.98
CA ARG A 39 6.53 0.73 -17.34
C ARG A 39 5.68 -0.08 -16.38
N LEU A 40 6.18 -1.24 -15.95
CA LEU A 40 5.46 -2.09 -15.00
C LEU A 40 5.40 -1.41 -13.62
N ALA A 41 6.53 -0.88 -13.13
CA ALA A 41 6.59 -0.13 -11.88
C ALA A 41 5.60 1.04 -11.87
N GLN A 42 5.55 1.82 -12.96
CA GLN A 42 4.61 2.94 -13.07
C GLN A 42 3.14 2.50 -12.97
N ARG A 43 2.77 1.40 -13.64
CA ARG A 43 1.39 0.87 -13.59
C ARG A 43 1.02 0.38 -12.19
N VAL A 44 1.95 -0.30 -11.52
CA VAL A 44 1.76 -0.81 -10.17
C VAL A 44 1.65 0.34 -9.17
N LEU A 45 2.48 1.37 -9.31
CA LEU A 45 2.43 2.56 -8.44
C LEU A 45 1.08 3.28 -8.55
N LEU A 46 0.55 3.45 -9.76
CA LEU A 46 -0.78 4.03 -9.97
C LEU A 46 -1.88 3.14 -9.35
N SER A 47 -1.79 1.82 -9.51
CA SER A 47 -2.72 0.90 -8.86
C SER A 47 -2.67 1.02 -7.34
N ARG A 48 -1.47 1.11 -6.74
CA ARG A 48 -1.28 1.30 -5.30
C ARG A 48 -1.95 2.58 -4.82
N GLN A 49 -1.68 3.70 -5.50
CA GLN A 49 -2.23 4.99 -5.11
C GLN A 49 -3.76 4.98 -5.09
N GLU A 50 -4.39 4.45 -6.16
CA GLU A 50 -5.85 4.42 -6.24
C GLU A 50 -6.48 3.42 -5.26
N ALA A 51 -5.83 2.27 -5.00
CA ALA A 51 -6.33 1.28 -4.07
C ALA A 51 -6.29 1.74 -2.60
N LEU A 52 -5.23 2.44 -2.19
CA LEU A 52 -5.03 2.83 -0.79
C LEU A 52 -5.78 4.10 -0.39
N LYS A 53 -5.97 5.04 -1.34
CA LYS A 53 -6.48 6.41 -1.12
C LYS A 53 -7.78 6.51 -0.32
N HIS A 54 -8.64 5.49 -0.38
CA HIS A 54 -10.00 5.52 0.19
C HIS A 54 -10.17 4.59 1.40
N LEU A 55 -9.12 3.91 1.83
CA LEU A 55 -9.19 2.91 2.90
C LEU A 55 -8.87 3.48 4.28
N VAL A 56 -8.09 4.55 4.36
CA VAL A 56 -7.80 5.26 5.62
C VAL A 56 -8.06 6.74 5.40
N ASP A 57 -9.04 7.29 6.09
CA ASP A 57 -9.34 8.72 6.04
C ASP A 57 -8.26 9.51 6.81
N PRO A 58 -8.00 10.79 6.49
CA PRO A 58 -6.96 11.56 7.18
C PRO A 58 -7.12 11.65 8.70
N GLU A 59 -8.37 11.67 9.19
CA GLU A 59 -8.64 11.68 10.64
C GLU A 59 -8.36 10.32 11.32
N GLU A 60 -8.31 9.25 10.54
CA GLU A 60 -8.08 7.88 10.98
C GLU A 60 -6.59 7.49 11.02
N LEU A 61 -5.72 8.27 10.37
CA LEU A 61 -4.26 8.01 10.31
C LEU A 61 -3.62 7.75 11.68
N PRO A 62 -3.93 8.50 12.76
CA PRO A 62 -3.34 8.22 14.08
C PRO A 62 -3.75 6.86 14.65
N ALA A 63 -4.98 6.40 14.38
CA ALA A 63 -5.47 5.10 14.83
C ALA A 63 -4.87 3.97 13.98
N TYR A 64 -4.76 4.18 12.67
CA TYR A 64 -4.08 3.28 11.75
C TYR A 64 -2.60 3.08 12.14
N ALA A 65 -1.88 4.17 12.39
CA ALA A 65 -0.46 4.17 12.76
C ALA A 65 -0.15 3.37 14.04
N GLN A 66 -1.09 3.34 14.99
CA GLN A 66 -0.94 2.56 16.22
C GLN A 66 -1.03 1.05 15.97
N LEU A 67 -1.78 0.63 14.94
CA LEU A 67 -1.97 -0.78 14.60
C LEU A 67 -0.86 -1.28 13.65
N TYR A 68 -0.47 -0.44 12.69
CA TYR A 68 0.49 -0.78 11.64
C TYR A 68 1.56 0.32 11.50
N PRO A 69 2.48 0.45 12.48
CA PRO A 69 3.49 1.51 12.47
C PRO A 69 4.40 1.47 11.23
N ASP A 70 4.79 0.27 10.79
CA ASP A 70 5.73 0.03 9.70
C ASP A 70 5.21 0.46 8.31
N ASP A 71 3.90 0.72 8.18
CA ASP A 71 3.29 1.14 6.92
C ASP A 71 3.46 2.64 6.64
N LEU A 72 3.86 3.42 7.66
CA LEU A 72 4.04 4.86 7.57
C LEU A 72 5.52 5.31 7.65
N GLU A 73 6.46 4.39 7.87
CA GLU A 73 7.89 4.70 8.12
C GLU A 73 8.76 4.89 6.86
N GLU A 74 8.18 5.04 5.66
CA GLU A 74 8.96 5.13 4.39
C GLU A 74 9.06 6.55 3.78
N GLU A 75 8.90 7.61 4.57
CA GLU A 75 9.25 8.98 4.16
C GLU A 75 10.40 9.56 5.01
N THR A 76 11.60 8.98 4.89
CA THR A 76 12.85 9.64 5.33
C THR A 76 13.93 9.57 4.28
#